data_AF-X0VUJ3-F1
#
_entry.id   AF-X0VUJ3-F1
#
_cell.length_a   1.000
_cell.length_b   1.000
_cell.length_c   1.000
_cell.angle_alpha   90.00
_cell.angle_beta   90.00
_cell.angle_gamma   90.00
#
_symmetry.space_group_name_H-M   'P 1'
#
loop_
_entity.id
_entity.type
_entity.pdbx_description
1 polymer ?
#
loop_
_entity_poly.entity_id
_entity_poly.type
_entity_poly.pdbx_seq_one_letter_code
_entity_poly.pdbx_strand_id
1 'polypeptide(L)'
;MPNFTKNEFVLWMHQNNVYPKWLDYIESDYDINKKPSVDRIDDYKGYSFDNMQLITWKENRLKGVNSEKHHKACHNRQNRKSVKVINWQGEIVKVLDSLTDCAEYLGVHLVSVSRVLNGSRKTIKGYRIALTGEELTIKD
;
A
#
# COMPACT_ATOMS: atom_id res chain seq x y z
N MET A 1 10.20 -21.40 6.26
CA MET A 1 9.14 -22.36 5.87
C MET A 1 8.45 -22.82 7.15
N PRO A 2 7.11 -22.92 7.22
CA PRO A 2 6.44 -23.53 8.38
C PRO A 2 6.97 -24.94 8.64
N ASN A 3 7.06 -25.33 9.91
CA ASN A 3 7.57 -26.63 10.35
C ASN A 3 6.43 -27.58 10.75
N PHE A 4 5.37 -27.63 9.95
CA PHE A 4 4.24 -28.54 10.12
C PHE A 4 3.79 -29.07 8.77
N THR A 5 3.22 -30.27 8.78
CA THR A 5 2.64 -30.94 7.63
C THR A 5 1.29 -30.34 7.25
N LYS A 6 0.81 -30.67 6.05
CA LYS A 6 -0.54 -30.30 5.61
C LYS A 6 -1.63 -30.88 6.52
N ASN A 7 -1.46 -32.10 7.01
CA ASN A 7 -2.46 -32.75 7.86
C ASN A 7 -2.56 -32.07 9.23
N GLU A 8 -1.42 -31.74 9.84
CA GLU A 8 -1.38 -30.98 11.09
C GLU A 8 -2.04 -29.60 10.91
N PHE A 9 -1.78 -28.94 9.78
CA PHE A 9 -2.43 -27.67 9.46
C PHE A 9 -3.95 -27.79 9.31
N VAL A 10 -4.45 -28.81 8.61
CA VAL A 10 -5.89 -29.05 8.48
C VAL A 10 -6.54 -29.32 9.84
N LEU A 11 -5.92 -30.13 10.69
CA LEU A 11 -6.38 -30.36 12.06
C LEU A 11 -6.44 -29.06 12.87
N TRP A 12 -5.39 -28.23 12.80
CA TRP A 12 -5.37 -26.93 13.45
C TRP A 12 -6.49 -26.01 12.95
N MET A 13 -6.77 -25.97 11.64
CA MET A 13 -7.88 -25.17 11.09
C MET A 13 -9.25 -25.60 11.65
N HIS A 14 -9.48 -26.91 11.76
CA HIS A 14 -10.70 -27.44 12.36
C HIS A 14 -10.82 -27.09 13.84
N GLN A 15 -9.73 -27.23 14.60
CA GLN A 15 -9.67 -26.86 16.02
C GLN A 15 -9.88 -25.36 16.25
N ASN A 16 -9.53 -24.52 15.27
CA ASN A 16 -9.66 -23.06 15.34
C ASN A 16 -10.91 -22.50 14.65
N ASN A 17 -11.97 -23.31 14.56
CA ASN A 17 -13.31 -22.88 14.10
C ASN A 17 -13.33 -22.32 12.66
N VAL A 18 -12.61 -22.95 11.73
CA VAL A 18 -12.71 -22.57 10.30
C VAL A 18 -14.10 -22.75 9.73
N TYR A 19 -14.83 -23.78 10.14
CA TYR A 19 -16.14 -24.10 9.58
C TYR A 19 -17.18 -23.01 9.80
N PRO A 20 -17.42 -22.51 11.03
CA PRO A 20 -18.32 -21.38 11.24
C PRO A 20 -17.96 -20.16 10.38
N LYS A 21 -16.67 -19.78 10.33
CA LYS A 21 -16.22 -18.64 9.52
C LYS A 21 -16.42 -18.87 8.02
N TRP A 22 -16.27 -20.11 7.56
CA TRP A 22 -16.51 -20.49 6.17
C TRP A 22 -18.00 -20.44 5.82
N LEU A 23 -18.87 -20.87 6.73
CA LEU A 23 -20.32 -20.74 6.59
C LEU A 23 -20.73 -19.27 6.53
N ASP A 24 -20.24 -18.43 7.44
CA ASP A 24 -20.51 -16.98 7.44
C ASP A 24 -20.12 -16.32 6.11
N TYR A 25 -19.04 -16.79 5.49
CA TYR A 25 -18.59 -16.33 4.17
C TYR A 25 -19.55 -16.77 3.06
N ILE A 26 -19.99 -18.03 3.05
CA ILE A 26 -20.97 -18.52 2.06
C ILE A 26 -22.32 -17.81 2.22
N GLU A 27 -22.85 -17.73 3.45
CA GLU A 27 -24.15 -17.11 3.75
C GLU A 27 -24.18 -15.61 3.44
N SER A 28 -23.00 -14.98 3.37
CA SER A 28 -22.86 -13.59 2.95
C SER A 28 -22.84 -13.37 1.44
N ASP A 29 -23.14 -14.39 0.65
CA ASP A 29 -22.95 -14.39 -0.80
C ASP A 29 -21.50 -14.07 -1.19
N TYR A 30 -20.57 -14.73 -0.49
CA TYR A 30 -19.13 -14.63 -0.75
C TYR A 30 -18.55 -13.21 -0.57
N ASP A 31 -19.04 -12.43 0.40
CA ASP A 31 -18.40 -11.16 0.77
C ASP A 31 -16.94 -11.39 1.16
N ILE A 32 -16.04 -10.81 0.36
CA ILE A 32 -14.59 -10.93 0.55
C ILE A 32 -14.14 -10.55 1.96
N ASN A 33 -14.87 -9.65 2.62
CA ASN A 33 -14.53 -9.19 3.97
C ASN A 33 -14.70 -10.28 5.02
N LYS A 34 -15.57 -11.26 4.78
CA LYS A 34 -15.82 -12.40 5.67
C LYS A 34 -14.99 -13.63 5.33
N LYS A 35 -14.28 -13.63 4.20
CA LYS A 35 -13.44 -14.76 3.79
C LYS A 35 -12.45 -15.15 4.91
N PRO A 36 -12.43 -16.41 5.36
CA PRO A 36 -11.47 -16.87 6.35
C PRO A 36 -10.03 -16.73 5.83
N SER A 37 -9.13 -16.29 6.71
CA SER A 37 -7.72 -16.05 6.44
C SER A 37 -6.90 -16.48 7.65
N VAL A 38 -5.78 -17.15 7.39
CA VAL A 38 -4.77 -17.38 8.41
C VAL A 38 -3.84 -16.17 8.44
N ASP A 39 -3.58 -15.66 9.64
CA ASP A 39 -2.64 -14.58 9.90
C ASP A 39 -1.63 -14.98 10.97
N ARG A 40 -0.50 -14.28 11.05
CA ARG A 40 0.48 -14.45 12.12
C ARG A 40 0.14 -13.52 13.27
N ILE A 41 0.19 -13.98 14.52
CA ILE A 41 -0.06 -13.10 15.68
C ILE A 41 1.02 -12.02 15.73
N ASP A 42 2.28 -12.44 15.75
CA ASP A 42 3.47 -11.60 15.63
C ASP A 42 4.03 -11.67 14.20
N ASP A 43 4.02 -10.52 13.51
CA ASP A 43 4.47 -10.38 12.13
C ASP A 43 5.98 -10.47 11.93
N TYR A 44 6.77 -10.39 13.02
CA TYR A 44 8.22 -10.56 13.01
C TYR A 44 8.62 -12.04 13.12
N LYS A 45 7.70 -12.92 13.51
CA LYS A 45 7.91 -14.36 13.60
C LYS A 45 7.36 -15.10 12.37
N GLY A 46 7.80 -16.35 12.21
CA GLY A 46 7.34 -17.25 11.15
C GLY A 46 5.94 -17.85 11.43
N TYR A 47 5.51 -18.74 10.54
CA TYR A 47 4.30 -19.54 10.76
C TYR A 47 4.60 -20.71 11.71
N SER A 48 3.91 -20.73 12.84
CA SER A 48 3.89 -21.80 13.84
C SER A 48 2.53 -21.78 14.53
N PHE A 49 2.05 -22.91 15.05
CA PHE A 49 0.69 -23.00 15.59
C PHE A 49 0.43 -22.08 16.79
N ASP A 50 1.46 -21.70 17.53
CA ASP A 50 1.44 -20.72 18.62
C ASP A 50 1.52 -19.26 18.15
N ASN A 51 1.97 -19.03 16.91
CA ASN A 51 2.06 -17.70 16.28
C ASN A 51 1.06 -17.52 15.15
N MET A 52 0.05 -18.38 15.03
CA MET A 52 -0.99 -18.29 14.01
C MET A 52 -2.34 -18.00 14.64
N GLN A 53 -3.19 -17.31 13.88
CA GLN A 53 -4.57 -17.05 14.24
C GLN A 53 -5.47 -17.18 13.01
N LEU A 54 -6.70 -17.64 13.22
CA LEU A 54 -7.72 -17.68 12.17
C LEU A 54 -8.64 -16.47 12.30
N ILE A 55 -8.53 -15.56 11.34
CA ILE A 55 -9.29 -14.32 11.27
C ILE A 55 -9.96 -14.20 9.90
N THR A 56 -10.72 -13.14 9.67
CA THR A 56 -11.25 -12.80 8.35
C THR A 56 -10.25 -11.98 7.55
N TRP A 57 -10.43 -11.93 6.23
CA TRP A 57 -9.63 -11.07 5.36
C TRP A 57 -9.71 -9.60 5.78
N LYS A 58 -10.90 -9.12 6.19
CA LYS A 58 -11.08 -7.74 6.68
C LYS A 58 -10.23 -7.48 7.92
N GLU A 59 -10.28 -8.37 8.91
CA GLU A 59 -9.48 -8.25 10.13
C GLU A 59 -7.98 -8.26 9.83
N ASN A 60 -7.53 -9.17 8.96
CA ASN A 60 -6.12 -9.25 8.55
C ASN A 60 -5.66 -7.96 7.85
N ARG A 61 -6.48 -7.46 6.92
CA ARG A 61 -6.21 -6.20 6.22
C ARG A 61 -6.12 -5.01 7.17
N LEU A 62 -7.06 -4.90 8.12
CA LEU A 62 -7.07 -3.82 9.11
C LEU A 62 -5.84 -3.88 10.01
N LYS A 63 -5.45 -5.07 10.47
CA LYS A 63 -4.22 -5.29 11.23
C LYS A 63 -2.98 -4.83 10.43
N GLY A 64 -2.91 -5.20 9.15
CA GLY A 64 -1.82 -4.78 8.26
C GLY A 64 -1.72 -3.26 8.12
N VAL A 65 -2.84 -2.58 7.86
CA VAL A 65 -2.89 -1.11 7.72
C VAL A 65 -2.47 -0.38 9.00
N ASN A 66 -2.91 -0.89 10.16
CA ASN A 66 -2.60 -0.30 11.47
C ASN A 66 -1.26 -0.76 12.05
N SER A 67 -0.54 -1.65 11.37
CA SER A 67 0.74 -2.16 11.86
C SER A 67 1.80 -1.06 11.86
N GLU A 68 2.63 -1.02 12.90
CA GLU A 68 3.79 -0.12 12.92
C GLU A 68 4.68 -0.31 11.69
N LYS A 69 4.77 -1.54 11.17
CA LYS A 69 5.53 -1.85 9.97
C LYS A 69 4.98 -1.09 8.75
N HIS A 70 3.67 -1.05 8.58
CA HIS A 70 3.02 -0.27 7.54
C HIS A 70 3.24 1.23 7.74
N HIS A 71 3.06 1.74 8.96
CA HIS A 71 3.31 3.15 9.29
C HIS A 71 4.77 3.58 9.05
N LYS A 72 5.74 2.75 9.47
CA LYS A 72 7.17 2.98 9.24
C LYS A 72 7.48 3.00 7.74
N ALA A 73 6.89 2.10 6.96
CA ALA A 73 7.08 2.07 5.51
C ALA A 73 6.48 3.31 4.81
N CYS A 74 5.26 3.72 5.17
CA CYS A 74 4.58 4.84 4.52
C CYS A 74 5.14 6.21 4.94
N HIS A 75 5.74 6.32 6.13
CA HIS A 75 6.38 7.55 6.62
C HIS A 75 7.91 7.53 6.51
N ASN A 76 8.52 6.52 5.87
CA ASN A 76 9.96 6.48 5.70
C ASN A 76 10.43 7.66 4.84
N ARG A 77 11.18 8.59 5.43
CA ARG A 77 11.78 9.75 4.72
C ARG A 77 12.69 9.34 3.57
N GLN A 78 13.34 8.18 3.66
CA GLN A 78 14.20 7.64 2.60
C GLN A 78 13.40 7.25 1.34
N ASN A 79 12.09 7.02 1.46
CA ASN A 79 11.20 6.73 0.35
C ASN A 79 10.61 8.00 -0.30
N ARG A 80 10.89 9.20 0.23
CA ARG A 80 10.39 10.46 -0.35
C ARG A 80 11.12 10.73 -1.66
N LYS A 81 10.36 10.97 -2.71
CA LYS A 81 10.89 11.29 -4.04
C LYS A 81 10.89 12.80 -4.23
N SER A 82 12.06 13.35 -4.54
CA SER A 82 12.20 14.75 -4.95
C SER A 82 11.62 14.95 -6.36
N VAL A 83 11.15 16.15 -6.61
CA VAL A 83 10.50 16.55 -7.87
C VAL A 83 11.04 17.86 -8.39
N LYS A 84 11.05 18.00 -9.71
CA LYS A 84 11.38 19.24 -10.43
C LYS A 84 10.13 19.85 -11.04
N VAL A 85 9.97 21.16 -10.86
CA VAL A 85 8.94 21.99 -11.50
C VAL A 85 9.54 22.63 -12.74
N ILE A 86 8.88 22.45 -13.89
CA ILE A 86 9.42 22.79 -15.19
C ILE A 86 8.45 23.72 -15.91
N ASN A 87 8.95 24.83 -16.45
CA ASN A 87 8.14 25.76 -17.22
C ASN A 87 7.85 25.23 -18.64
N TRP A 88 7.01 25.96 -19.37
CA TRP A 88 6.71 25.69 -20.78
C TRP A 88 7.92 25.77 -21.73
N GLN A 89 8.97 26.52 -21.40
CA GLN A 89 10.24 26.51 -22.17
C GLN A 89 11.12 25.28 -21.88
N GLY A 90 10.75 24.44 -20.92
CA GLY A 90 11.52 23.26 -20.54
C GLY A 90 12.58 23.51 -19.48
N GLU A 91 12.64 24.71 -18.89
CA GLU A 91 13.61 25.06 -17.86
C GLU A 91 13.14 24.60 -16.48
N ILE A 92 14.07 24.14 -15.66
CA ILE A 92 13.81 23.75 -14.27
C ILE A 92 13.68 25.03 -13.44
N VAL A 93 12.46 25.33 -13.00
CA VAL A 93 12.14 26.48 -12.15
C VAL A 93 12.56 26.21 -10.71
N LYS A 94 12.32 24.98 -10.23
CA LYS A 94 12.61 24.61 -8.85
C LYS A 94 12.74 23.10 -8.68
N VAL A 95 13.62 22.66 -7.79
CA VAL A 95 13.67 21.29 -7.26
C VAL A 95 13.14 21.32 -5.84
N LEU A 96 12.27 20.36 -5.53
CA LEU A 96 11.56 20.24 -4.26
C LEU A 96 11.75 18.84 -3.71
N ASP A 97 11.84 18.72 -2.38
CA ASP A 97 12.22 17.47 -1.72
C ASP A 97 11.09 16.44 -1.70
N SER A 98 9.84 16.88 -1.92
CA SER A 98 8.70 15.96 -1.99
C SER A 98 7.52 16.51 -2.81
N LEU A 99 6.57 15.61 -3.08
CA LEU A 99 5.29 15.94 -3.71
C LEU A 99 4.46 16.92 -2.89
N THR A 100 4.54 16.82 -1.56
CA THR A 100 3.83 17.72 -0.64
C THR A 100 4.39 19.14 -0.75
N ASP A 101 5.71 19.29 -0.74
CA ASP A 101 6.35 20.60 -0.89
C ASP A 101 6.02 21.22 -2.26
N CYS A 102 5.89 20.40 -3.31
CA CYS A 102 5.41 20.82 -4.63
C CYS A 102 3.95 21.27 -4.62
N ALA A 103 3.07 20.54 -3.93
CA ALA A 103 1.68 20.89 -3.78
C ALA A 103 1.51 22.23 -3.06
N GLU A 104 2.27 22.44 -1.97
CA GLU A 104 2.30 23.69 -1.21
C GLU A 104 2.86 24.84 -2.05
N TYR A 105 4.00 24.65 -2.72
CA TYR A 105 4.62 25.66 -3.58
C TYR A 105 3.67 26.14 -4.71
N LEU A 106 2.89 25.23 -5.28
CA LEU A 106 1.96 25.55 -6.37
C LEU A 106 0.56 25.97 -5.87
N GLY A 107 0.28 25.87 -4.57
CA GLY A 107 -1.04 26.14 -3.99
C GLY A 107 -2.12 25.20 -4.52
N VAL A 108 -1.80 23.91 -4.67
CA VAL A 108 -2.69 22.90 -5.25
C VAL A 108 -2.76 21.65 -4.35
N HIS A 109 -3.80 20.85 -4.53
CA HIS A 109 -3.90 19.58 -3.81
C HIS A 109 -2.86 18.56 -4.32
N LEU A 110 -2.27 17.77 -3.41
CA LEU A 110 -1.27 16.72 -3.69
C LEU A 110 -1.67 15.78 -4.83
N VAL A 111 -2.94 15.38 -4.86
CA VAL A 111 -3.49 14.50 -5.91
C VAL A 111 -3.33 15.10 -7.30
N SER A 112 -3.37 16.43 -7.44
CA SER A 112 -3.16 17.08 -8.73
C SER A 112 -1.72 16.95 -9.22
N VAL A 113 -0.74 17.05 -8.30
CA VAL A 113 0.68 16.80 -8.61
C VAL A 113 0.91 15.35 -9.00
N SER A 114 0.34 14.41 -8.23
CA SER A 114 0.41 12.96 -8.52
C SER A 114 -0.19 12.60 -9.89
N ARG A 115 -1.31 13.23 -10.26
CA ARG A 115 -1.93 13.07 -11.59
C ARG A 115 -1.07 13.58 -12.74
N VAL A 116 -0.19 14.55 -12.51
CA VAL A 116 0.76 14.97 -13.54
C VAL A 116 1.87 13.93 -13.70
N LEU A 117 2.44 13.47 -12.58
CA LEU A 117 3.52 12.48 -12.60
C LEU A 117 3.12 11.13 -13.18
N ASN A 118 1.88 10.69 -12.96
CA ASN A 118 1.39 9.43 -13.53
C ASN A 118 0.87 9.57 -14.98
N GLY A 119 1.00 10.76 -15.59
CA GLY A 119 0.56 11.03 -16.96
C GLY A 119 -0.94 11.22 -17.15
N SER A 120 -1.76 11.14 -16.09
CA SER A 120 -3.22 11.41 -16.19
C SER A 120 -3.52 12.88 -16.52
N ARG A 121 -2.58 13.79 -16.24
CA ARG A 121 -2.62 15.20 -16.60
C ARG A 121 -1.28 15.62 -17.19
N LYS A 122 -1.30 16.47 -18.22
CA LYS A 122 -0.05 16.93 -18.86
C LYS A 122 0.66 18.01 -18.04
N THR A 123 -0.10 18.90 -17.39
CA THR A 123 0.42 20.05 -16.65
C THR A 123 -0.46 20.40 -15.46
N ILE A 124 0.08 21.24 -14.57
CA ILE A 124 -0.62 21.85 -13.46
C ILE A 124 -0.19 23.32 -13.33
N LYS A 125 -1.15 24.24 -13.36
CA LYS A 125 -0.87 25.70 -13.32
C LYS A 125 0.14 26.17 -14.38
N GLY A 126 0.18 25.50 -15.54
CA GLY A 126 1.14 25.80 -16.62
C GLY A 126 2.51 25.12 -16.49
N TYR A 127 2.76 24.40 -15.39
CA TYR A 127 4.02 23.70 -15.15
C TYR A 127 3.91 22.20 -15.45
N ARG A 128 5.02 21.62 -15.91
CA ARG A 128 5.25 20.16 -15.89
C ARG A 128 5.97 19.79 -14.60
N ILE A 129 5.69 18.59 -14.10
CA ILE A 129 6.33 18.04 -12.91
C ILE A 129 6.98 16.72 -13.30
N ALA A 130 8.22 16.50 -12.87
CA ALA A 130 8.94 15.25 -13.09
C ALA A 130 9.73 14.85 -11.84
N LEU A 131 10.05 13.57 -11.71
CA LEU A 131 10.97 13.10 -10.68
C LEU A 131 12.40 13.54 -11.03
N THR A 132 13.22 13.84 -10.01
CA THR A 132 14.57 14.39 -10.21
C THR A 132 15.52 13.40 -10.92
N GLY A 133 15.21 12.09 -10.89
CA GLY A 133 15.97 11.03 -11.56
C GLY A 133 15.38 10.50 -12.88
N GLU A 134 14.30 11.08 -13.39
CA GLU A 134 13.70 10.70 -14.68
C GLU A 134 14.05 11.72 -15.77
N GLU A 135 14.52 11.22 -16.92
CA GLU A 135 14.59 12.00 -18.15
C GLU A 135 13.17 12.26 -18.68
N LEU A 136 12.90 13.51 -19.08
CA LEU A 136 11.62 13.87 -19.65
C LEU A 136 11.53 13.25 -21.04
N THR A 137 10.79 12.15 -21.17
CA THR A 137 10.33 11.71 -22.48
C THR A 137 9.25 12.67 -22.94
N ILE A 138 9.64 13.63 -23.77
CA ILE A 138 8.70 14.44 -24.55
C ILE A 138 8.06 13.44 -25.53
N LYS A 139 6.82 13.05 -25.27
CA LYS A 139 6.01 12.40 -26.29
C LYS A 139 5.39 13.51 -27.13
N ASP A 140 5.82 13.56 -28.38
CA ASP A 140 5.27 14.40 -29.45
C ASP A 140 3.75 14.20 -29.59
#